data_AF-A0A946B3J6-F1
#
_entry.id   AF-A0A946B3J6-F1
#
_cell.length_a   1.000
_cell.length_b   1.000
_cell.length_c   1.000
_cell.angle_alpha   90.00
_cell.angle_beta   90.00
_cell.angle_gamma   90.00
#
_symmetry.space_group_name_H-M   'P 1'
#
loop_
_entity.id
_entity.type
_entity.pdbx_description
1 polymer ?
#
loop_
_entity_poly.entity_id
_entity_poly.type
_entity_poly.pdbx_seq_one_letter_code
_entity_poly.pdbx_strand_id
1 'polypeptide(L)'
;MKFFVDTADVDDIRDLAATGLLDGVTTNPSLIAKSGRNILEVIEEICGLVDGPVSAEVAATDFDTMLKEGRKLAKIADNVTVKVPLTMDGLKTCHALSSEGTMVNV
;
A
#
# COMPACT_ATOMS: atom_id res chain seq x y z
N MET A 1 -14.11 0.03 -15.24
CA MET A 1 -14.11 -0.55 -13.87
C MET A 1 -12.75 -1.16 -13.66
N LYS A 2 -12.14 -0.99 -12.48
CA LYS A 2 -10.83 -1.59 -12.17
C LYS A 2 -11.00 -2.73 -11.15
N PHE A 3 -10.14 -3.73 -11.17
CA PHE A 3 -10.14 -4.86 -10.26
C PHE A 3 -8.88 -4.90 -9.41
N PHE A 4 -9.08 -4.91 -8.10
CA PHE A 4 -8.01 -4.96 -7.11
C PHE A 4 -8.17 -6.24 -6.30
N VAL A 5 -7.07 -6.92 -5.98
CA VAL A 5 -7.07 -8.05 -5.04
C VAL A 5 -6.70 -7.55 -3.65
N ASP A 6 -7.37 -8.08 -2.62
CA ASP A 6 -7.07 -7.78 -1.21
C ASP A 6 -6.29 -8.94 -0.58
N THR A 7 -4.99 -8.97 -0.81
CA THR A 7 -4.08 -9.99 -0.25
C THR A 7 -2.65 -9.46 -0.18
N ALA A 8 -1.82 -10.10 0.64
CA ALA A 8 -0.37 -9.93 0.64
C ALA A 8 0.36 -11.25 0.30
N ASP A 9 -0.38 -12.25 -0.18
CA ASP A 9 0.18 -13.50 -0.70
C ASP A 9 0.72 -13.27 -2.11
N VAL A 10 2.04 -13.39 -2.25
CA VAL A 10 2.77 -13.09 -3.49
C VAL A 10 2.45 -14.10 -4.59
N ASP A 11 2.20 -15.36 -4.25
CA ASP A 11 1.91 -16.40 -5.22
C ASP A 11 0.51 -16.20 -5.82
N ASP A 12 -0.49 -15.89 -4.98
CA ASP A 12 -1.83 -15.51 -5.44
C ASP A 12 -1.78 -14.27 -6.36
N ILE A 13 -1.00 -13.24 -5.98
CA ILE A 13 -0.87 -12.00 -6.77
C ILE A 13 -0.22 -12.29 -8.12
N ARG A 14 0.80 -13.16 -8.17
CA ARG A 14 1.49 -13.55 -9.39
C ARG A 14 0.53 -14.27 -10.36
N ASP A 15 -0.27 -15.21 -9.85
CA ASP A 15 -1.25 -15.94 -10.65
C ASP A 15 -2.35 -15.02 -11.18
N LEU A 16 -2.84 -14.09 -10.34
CA LEU A 16 -3.85 -13.11 -10.74
C LEU A 16 -3.31 -12.10 -11.75
N ALA A 17 -2.06 -11.65 -11.62
CA ALA A 17 -1.41 -10.76 -12.59
C ALA A 17 -1.35 -11.40 -13.98
N ALA A 18 -1.08 -12.71 -14.06
CA ALA A 18 -1.02 -13.45 -15.33
C ALA A 18 -2.37 -13.52 -16.07
N THR A 19 -3.50 -13.25 -15.38
CA THR A 19 -4.82 -13.21 -16.03
C THR A 19 -5.04 -11.98 -16.90
N GLY A 20 -4.25 -10.91 -16.70
CA GLY A 20 -4.45 -9.61 -17.35
C GLY A 20 -5.66 -8.83 -16.83
N LEU A 21 -6.30 -9.27 -15.74
CA LEU A 21 -7.44 -8.59 -15.13
C LEU A 21 -7.07 -7.79 -13.88
N LEU A 22 -5.85 -7.94 -13.35
CA LEU A 22 -5.43 -7.31 -12.09
C LEU A 22 -4.93 -5.88 -12.33
N ASP A 23 -5.68 -4.89 -11.86
CA ASP A 23 -5.34 -3.46 -11.98
C ASP A 23 -4.60 -2.90 -10.76
N GLY A 24 -4.47 -3.66 -9.68
CA GLY A 24 -3.82 -3.21 -8.44
C GLY A 24 -4.00 -4.18 -7.28
N VAL A 25 -3.36 -3.87 -6.15
CA VAL A 25 -3.40 -4.69 -4.93
C VAL A 25 -3.73 -3.79 -3.74
N THR A 26 -4.56 -4.28 -2.83
CA THR A 26 -4.71 -3.68 -1.50
C THR A 26 -4.14 -4.58 -0.44
N THR A 27 -3.34 -4.00 0.46
CA THR A 27 -2.82 -4.68 1.63
C THR A 27 -3.26 -3.95 2.90
N ASN A 28 -3.02 -4.59 4.04
CA ASN A 28 -3.12 -3.99 5.37
C ASN A 28 -2.11 -4.71 6.30
N PRO A 29 -1.83 -4.18 7.50
CA PRO A 29 -0.78 -4.73 8.35
C PRO A 29 -1.04 -6.19 8.75
N SER A 30 -2.31 -6.57 8.93
CA SER A 30 -2.71 -7.93 9.28
C SER A 30 -2.46 -8.93 8.15
N LEU A 31 -2.70 -8.54 6.88
CA LEU A 31 -2.43 -9.40 5.73
C LEU A 31 -0.93 -9.63 5.56
N ILE A 32 -0.13 -8.57 5.64
CA ILE A 32 1.33 -8.70 5.49
C ILE A 32 1.94 -9.48 6.65
N ALA A 33 1.43 -9.30 7.88
CA ALA A 33 1.91 -10.06 9.05
C ALA A 33 1.74 -11.58 8.88
N LYS A 34 0.73 -12.06 8.13
CA LYS A 34 0.54 -13.49 7.86
C LYS A 34 1.67 -14.09 7.02
N SER A 35 2.37 -13.29 6.22
CA SER A 35 3.53 -13.76 5.45
C SER A 35 4.71 -14.16 6.34
N GLY A 36 4.80 -13.63 7.57
CA GLY A 36 5.96 -13.80 8.46
C GLY A 36 7.26 -13.15 7.94
N ARG A 37 7.18 -12.39 6.85
CA ARG A 37 8.32 -11.74 6.18
C ARG A 37 8.42 -10.26 6.56
N ASN A 38 9.53 -9.64 6.17
CA ASN A 38 9.69 -8.19 6.30
C ASN A 38 8.65 -7.45 5.45
N ILE A 39 7.89 -6.55 6.07
CA ILE A 39 6.81 -5.80 5.43
C ILE A 39 7.29 -5.04 4.19
N LEU A 40 8.46 -4.41 4.26
CA LEU A 40 8.98 -3.58 3.17
C LEU A 40 9.36 -4.43 1.96
N GLU A 41 9.99 -5.60 2.20
CA GLU A 41 10.36 -6.53 1.14
C GLU A 41 9.14 -7.13 0.45
N VAL A 42 8.08 -7.44 1.21
CA VAL A 42 6.82 -7.96 0.65
C VAL A 42 6.14 -6.89 -0.22
N ILE A 43 6.09 -5.64 0.23
CA ILE A 43 5.52 -4.54 -0.56
C ILE A 43 6.33 -4.33 -1.84
N GLU A 44 7.66 -4.30 -1.75
CA GLU A 44 8.55 -4.15 -2.92
C GLU A 44 8.33 -5.28 -3.94
N GLU A 45 8.22 -6.52 -3.47
CA GLU A 45 7.96 -7.66 -4.34
C GLU A 45 6.59 -7.57 -5.03
N ILE A 46 5.53 -7.21 -4.30
CA ILE A 46 4.18 -7.03 -4.85
C ILE A 46 4.18 -5.90 -5.91
N CYS A 47 4.85 -4.78 -5.63
CA CYS A 47 5.02 -3.68 -6.57
C CYS A 47 5.72 -4.11 -7.87
N GLY A 48 6.63 -5.08 -7.81
CA GLY A 48 7.28 -5.66 -8.99
C GLY A 48 6.43 -6.64 -9.81
N LEU A 49 5.31 -7.13 -9.25
CA LEU A 49 4.40 -8.06 -9.92
C LEU A 49 3.22 -7.39 -10.61
N VAL A 50 2.92 -6.14 -10.25
CA VAL A 50 1.71 -5.43 -10.71
C VAL A 50 2.09 -4.01 -11.13
N ASP A 51 1.81 -3.63 -12.38
CA ASP A 51 2.08 -2.28 -12.88
C ASP A 51 1.20 -1.20 -12.21
N GLY A 52 0.04 -1.61 -11.71
CA GLY A 52 -0.96 -0.76 -11.08
C GLY A 52 -0.69 -0.43 -9.61
N PRO A 53 -1.58 0.35 -8.96
CA PRO A 53 -1.36 0.84 -7.61
C PRO A 53 -1.37 -0.28 -6.55
N VAL A 54 -0.41 -0.22 -5.62
CA VAL A 54 -0.32 -1.12 -4.47
C VAL A 54 -0.58 -0.33 -3.19
N SER A 55 -1.73 -0.55 -2.55
CA SER A 55 -2.05 0.11 -1.28
C SER A 55 -1.27 -0.52 -0.12
N ALA A 56 -0.37 0.24 0.49
CA ALA A 56 0.38 -0.12 1.69
C ALA A 56 -0.03 0.77 2.87
N GLU A 57 -0.47 0.18 3.97
CA GLU A 57 -1.08 0.90 5.10
C GLU A 57 -0.07 1.26 6.18
N VAL A 58 -0.19 2.49 6.71
CA VAL A 58 0.51 2.92 7.94
C VAL A 58 -0.03 2.13 9.15
N ALA A 59 0.79 1.98 10.19
CA ALA A 59 0.39 1.31 11.43
C ALA A 59 0.11 2.29 12.58
N ALA A 60 0.70 3.49 12.52
CA ALA A 60 0.51 4.51 13.53
C ALA A 60 -0.91 5.11 13.54
N THR A 61 -1.27 5.73 14.66
CA THR A 61 -2.60 6.35 14.87
C THR A 61 -2.53 7.87 15.05
N ASP A 62 -1.33 8.44 15.21
CA ASP A 62 -1.09 9.88 15.31
C ASP A 62 -0.49 10.45 14.02
N PHE A 63 -0.75 11.74 13.77
CA PHE A 63 -0.33 12.42 12.54
C PHE A 63 1.18 12.37 12.27
N ASP A 64 2.01 12.69 13.27
CA ASP A 64 3.46 12.83 13.07
C ASP A 64 4.12 11.48 12.72
N THR A 65 3.66 10.40 13.35
CA THR A 65 4.18 9.06 13.09
C THR A 65 3.62 8.50 11.77
N MET A 66 2.32 8.67 11.49
CA MET A 66 1.74 8.28 10.20
C MET A 66 2.43 8.97 9.02
N LEU A 67 2.75 10.26 9.13
CA LEU A 67 3.44 10.99 8.05
C LEU A 67 4.85 10.44 7.80
N LYS A 68 5.58 10.07 8.86
CA LYS A 68 6.92 9.45 8.74
C LYS A 68 6.81 8.07 8.09
N GLU A 69 5.87 7.25 8.52
CA GLU A 69 5.62 5.92 7.95
C GLU A 69 5.19 6.02 6.49
N GLY A 70 4.24 6.88 6.17
CA GLY A 70 3.74 7.10 4.80
C GLY A 70 4.85 7.51 3.84
N ARG A 71 5.72 8.47 4.22
CA ARG A 71 6.88 8.86 3.42
C ARG A 71 7.92 7.76 3.27
N LYS A 72 8.00 6.83 4.22
CA LYS A 72 8.87 5.65 4.12
C LYS A 72 8.28 4.65 3.12
N LEU A 73 6.98 4.39 3.20
CA LEU A 73 6.27 3.49 2.29
C LEU A 73 6.32 4.00 0.84
N ALA A 74 6.07 5.30 0.63
CA ALA A 74 6.06 5.93 -0.70
C ALA A 74 7.41 5.85 -1.43
N LYS A 75 8.51 5.58 -0.72
CA LYS A 75 9.85 5.44 -1.32
C LYS A 75 10.19 4.01 -1.77
N ILE A 76 9.31 3.04 -1.49
CA ILE A 76 9.57 1.63 -1.84
C ILE A 76 9.49 1.44 -3.36
N ALA A 77 8.44 1.96 -4.00
CA ALA A 77 8.27 1.91 -5.45
C ALA A 77 7.30 3.02 -5.92
N ASP A 78 7.41 3.42 -7.19
CA ASP A 78 6.62 4.52 -7.77
C ASP A 78 5.10 4.25 -7.78
N ASN A 79 4.69 2.98 -7.78
CA ASN A 79 3.29 2.56 -7.77
C ASN A 79 2.71 2.34 -6.35
N VAL A 80 3.45 2.68 -5.29
CA VAL A 80 2.92 2.62 -3.92
C VAL A 80 1.84 3.69 -3.73
N THR A 81 0.69 3.24 -3.24
CA THR A 81 -0.37 4.10 -2.70
C THR A 81 -0.37 3.98 -1.18
N VAL A 82 -0.10 5.07 -0.47
CA VAL A 82 -0.11 5.05 0.99
C VAL A 82 -1.54 5.01 1.50
N LYS A 83 -1.89 3.96 2.24
CA LYS A 83 -3.20 3.83 2.86
C LYS A 83 -3.16 4.39 4.28
N VAL A 84 -4.11 5.25 4.62
CA VAL A 84 -4.26 5.87 5.94
C VAL A 84 -5.70 5.67 6.44
N PRO A 85 -5.95 5.52 7.75
CA PRO A 85 -7.29 5.30 8.25
C PRO A 85 -8.14 6.58 8.16
N LEU A 86 -9.45 6.44 7.97
CA LEU A 86 -10.41 7.55 8.02
C LEU A 86 -10.57 8.09 9.46
N THR A 87 -9.63 8.94 9.87
CA THR A 87 -9.58 9.63 11.16
C THR A 87 -9.13 11.08 10.95
N MET A 88 -9.23 11.94 11.96
CA MET A 88 -8.76 13.32 11.82
C MET A 88 -7.27 13.40 11.49
N ASP A 89 -6.44 12.58 12.14
CA ASP A 89 -5.01 12.56 11.87
C ASP A 89 -4.68 11.83 10.55
N GLY A 90 -5.48 10.83 10.16
CA GLY A 90 -5.38 10.21 8.84
C GLY A 90 -5.71 11.18 7.71
N LEU A 91 -6.74 12.03 7.86
CA LEU A 91 -7.09 13.07 6.88
C LEU A 91 -6.00 14.15 6.78
N LYS A 92 -5.40 14.58 7.90
CA LYS A 92 -4.23 15.48 7.88
C LYS A 92 -3.06 14.84 7.15
N THR A 93 -2.80 13.55 7.42
CA THR A 93 -1.72 12.79 6.77
C THR A 93 -1.97 12.67 5.27
N CYS A 94 -3.21 12.34 4.87
CA CYS A 94 -3.63 12.28 3.48
C CYS A 94 -3.38 13.62 2.77
N HIS A 95 -3.79 14.73 3.38
CA HIS A 95 -3.55 16.06 2.82
C HIS A 95 -2.05 16.35 2.64
N ALA A 96 -1.21 16.05 3.63
CA ALA A 96 0.22 16.27 3.55
C ALA A 96 0.89 15.43 2.44
N LEU A 97 0.64 14.12 2.43
CA LEU A 97 1.23 13.20 1.44
C LEU A 97 0.76 13.50 0.00
N SER A 98 -0.54 13.74 -0.18
CA SER A 98 -1.07 14.08 -1.52
C SER A 98 -0.57 15.43 -2.03
N SER A 99 -0.33 16.41 -1.14
CA SER A 99 0.31 17.69 -1.52
C SER A 99 1.77 17.51 -1.93
N GLU A 100 2.43 16.42 -1.50
CA GLU A 100 3.77 16.01 -1.93
C GLU A 100 3.76 15.16 -3.22
N GLY A 101 2.58 14.91 -3.80
CA GLY A 101 2.42 14.10 -5.01
C GLY A 101 2.36 12.59 -4.77
N THR A 102 2.30 12.15 -3.50
CA THR A 102 2.16 10.73 -3.16
C THR A 102 0.72 10.27 -3.39
N MET A 103 0.52 9.10 -4.00
CA MET A 103 -0.81 8.48 -4.09
C MET A 103 -1.29 8.08 -2.69
N VAL A 104 -2.52 8.43 -2.34
CA VAL A 104 -3.11 8.11 -1.02
C VAL A 104 -4.45 7.40 -1.17
N ASN A 105 -4.70 6.43 -0.30
CA ASN A 105 -5.98 5.73 -0.12
C ASN A 105 -6.47 5.98 1.32
N VAL A 106 -7.72 6.40 1.50
CA VAL A 106 -8.33 6.67 2.82
C VAL A 106 -9.47 5.71 3.08
#